data_AF-A0A2G9GAF3-F1
#
_entry.id   AF-A0A2G9GAF3-F1
#
_cell.length_a   1.000
_cell.length_b   1.000
_cell.length_c   1.000
_cell.angle_alpha   90.00
_cell.angle_beta   90.00
_cell.angle_gamma   90.00
#
_symmetry.space_group_name_H-M   'P 1'
#
loop_
_entity.id
_entity.type
_entity.pdbx_description
1 polymer ?
#
loop_
_entity_poly.entity_id
_entity_poly.type
_entity_poly.pdbx_seq_one_letter_code
_entity_poly.pdbx_strand_id
1 'polypeptide(L)'
;MRKLRREDGKELCSSLSRLTNLRSLNISSFDEGEYMDLEYPLSPSTFPFLRHLVLQGCLESLPQWIGSLNALTRLSLRWSKLREDPLEYIHGLPNLLELKLQWASYEGQELSFRAGGFQRLHILSLSRLRGLRWLRMEKGSMPLLHTVRLFDCKSMVEMPVGIEHLKSLKFVRFTDMAEEFVERLIDEKRKEDGQWRLAHVPVVVVDNWVNGLLKQRQL
;
A
#
# COMPACT_ATOMS: atom_id res chain seq x y z
N MET A 1 12.90 14.12 -13.05
CA MET A 1 13.20 12.88 -12.31
C MET A 1 14.67 12.92 -11.94
N ARG A 2 15.02 12.92 -10.65
CA ARG A 2 16.42 12.92 -10.19
C ARG A 2 16.72 11.50 -9.73
N LYS A 3 17.69 10.86 -10.38
CA LYS A 3 18.16 9.52 -10.03
C LYS A 3 19.19 9.66 -8.91
N LEU A 4 19.08 8.87 -7.86
CA LEU A 4 19.89 9.01 -6.65
C LEU A 4 20.68 7.74 -6.37
N ARG A 5 21.96 7.91 -6.01
CA ARG A 5 22.83 6.90 -5.40
C ARG A 5 22.81 7.06 -3.88
N ARG A 6 23.31 6.06 -3.15
CA ARG A 6 23.35 6.07 -1.67
C ARG A 6 24.01 7.33 -1.08
N GLU A 7 25.10 7.76 -1.70
CA GLU A 7 25.88 8.94 -1.32
C GLU A 7 25.15 10.29 -1.53
N ASP A 8 24.13 10.32 -2.39
CA ASP A 8 23.36 11.53 -2.70
C ASP A 8 22.27 11.84 -1.65
N GLY A 9 21.99 10.89 -0.75
CA GLY A 9 20.89 10.99 0.23
C GLY A 9 20.97 12.23 1.12
N LYS A 10 22.17 12.52 1.64
CA LYS A 10 22.44 13.69 2.49
C LYS A 10 22.23 15.00 1.75
N GLU A 11 22.77 15.12 0.53
CA GLU A 11 22.68 16.34 -0.27
C GLU A 11 21.26 16.57 -0.82
N LEU A 12 20.54 15.47 -1.10
CA LEU A 12 19.13 15.52 -1.42
C LEU A 12 18.33 16.03 -0.22
N CYS A 13 18.48 15.42 0.95
CA CYS A 13 17.74 15.82 2.16
C CYS A 13 18.01 17.28 2.54
N SER A 14 19.26 17.73 2.44
CA SER A 14 19.64 19.13 2.68
C SER A 14 19.11 20.09 1.60
N SER A 15 19.01 19.64 0.35
CA SER A 15 18.41 20.44 -0.72
C SER A 15 16.89 20.53 -0.58
N LEU A 16 16.26 19.43 -0.21
CA LEU A 16 14.83 19.30 -0.01
C LEU A 16 14.32 20.16 1.15
N SER A 17 15.12 20.32 2.21
CA SER A 17 14.75 21.17 3.35
C SER A 17 14.63 22.66 2.99
N ARG A 18 15.24 23.09 1.88
CA ARG A 18 15.08 24.45 1.35
C ARG A 18 13.81 24.64 0.51
N LEU A 19 13.16 23.54 0.11
CA LEU A 19 11.98 23.55 -0.74
C LEU A 19 10.70 23.57 0.12
N THR A 20 10.49 24.65 0.86
CA THR A 20 9.41 24.77 1.84
C THR A 20 8.00 24.66 1.26
N ASN A 21 7.82 24.95 -0.03
CA ASN A 21 6.54 24.89 -0.74
C ASN A 21 6.33 23.61 -1.56
N LEU A 22 7.16 22.59 -1.37
CA LEU A 22 7.09 21.35 -2.14
C LEU A 22 5.78 20.61 -1.85
N ARG A 23 4.98 20.36 -2.89
CA ARG A 23 3.70 19.63 -2.79
C ARG A 23 3.76 18.20 -3.32
N SER A 24 4.71 17.91 -4.20
CA SER A 24 4.89 16.59 -4.78
C SER A 24 6.37 16.28 -4.86
N LEU A 25 6.75 15.10 -4.38
CA LEU A 25 8.12 14.60 -4.37
C LEU A 25 8.13 13.19 -4.96
N ASN A 26 9.00 12.97 -5.94
CA ASN A 26 9.25 11.67 -6.52
C ASN A 26 10.76 11.42 -6.45
N ILE A 27 11.13 10.40 -5.70
CA ILE A 27 12.51 9.95 -5.49
C ILE A 27 12.64 8.58 -6.13
N SER A 28 13.60 8.44 -7.03
CA SER A 28 13.88 7.18 -7.74
C SER A 28 15.36 6.84 -7.63
N SER A 29 15.70 5.59 -7.32
CA SER A 29 17.07 5.09 -7.39
C SER A 29 17.58 5.13 -8.84
N PHE A 30 18.90 5.17 -8.99
CA PHE A 30 19.54 5.11 -10.30
C PHE A 30 19.46 3.70 -10.92
N ASP A 31 19.66 2.68 -10.08
CA ASP A 31 19.67 1.26 -10.43
C ASP A 31 18.65 0.47 -9.56
N GLU A 32 18.11 -0.62 -10.09
CA GLU A 32 17.17 -1.53 -9.39
C GLU A 32 17.85 -2.33 -8.27
N GLY A 33 19.19 -2.44 -8.30
CA GLY A 33 19.99 -3.13 -7.28
C GLY A 33 20.51 -2.25 -6.14
N GLU A 34 20.54 -0.92 -6.33
CA GLU A 34 21.13 -0.01 -5.34
C GLU A 34 20.12 0.44 -4.28
N TYR A 35 20.57 0.41 -3.02
CA TYR A 35 19.81 0.93 -1.89
C TYR A 35 19.94 2.44 -1.79
N MET A 36 18.81 3.12 -1.63
CA MET A 36 18.77 4.54 -1.28
C MET A 36 18.88 4.69 0.23
N ASP A 37 19.82 5.52 0.68
CA ASP A 37 19.85 5.99 2.06
C ASP A 37 19.07 7.31 2.14
N LEU A 38 17.88 7.23 2.72
CA LEU A 38 16.99 8.37 2.95
C LEU A 38 16.75 8.60 4.45
N GLU A 39 17.45 7.86 5.31
CA GLU A 39 17.35 7.99 6.76
C GLU A 39 18.24 9.16 7.20
N TYR A 40 17.70 10.37 7.03
CA TYR A 40 18.37 11.60 7.43
C TYR A 40 17.52 12.32 8.47
N PRO A 41 18.13 12.95 9.49
CA PRO A 41 17.41 13.71 10.51
C PRO A 41 16.80 14.96 9.88
N LEU A 42 15.64 14.78 9.25
CA LEU A 42 14.78 15.85 8.79
C LEU A 42 13.83 16.22 9.91
N SER A 43 13.68 17.53 10.13
CA SER A 43 12.64 18.01 11.05
C SER A 43 11.26 17.56 10.54
N PRO A 44 10.31 17.21 11.43
CA PRO A 44 8.91 16.99 11.05
C PRO A 44 8.30 18.14 10.23
N SER A 45 8.83 19.36 10.41
CA SER A 45 8.41 20.57 9.71
C SER A 45 9.05 20.77 8.33
N THR A 46 9.94 19.88 7.89
CA THR A 46 10.71 20.04 6.63
C THR A 46 9.80 20.08 5.40
N PHE A 47 8.67 19.39 5.45
CA PHE A 47 7.74 19.22 4.32
C PHE A 47 6.30 19.58 4.69
N PRO A 48 6.03 20.83 5.10
CA PRO A 48 4.75 21.21 5.70
C PRO A 48 3.59 21.14 4.70
N PHE A 49 3.87 21.18 3.39
CA PHE A 49 2.86 21.17 2.32
C PHE A 49 2.95 19.96 1.40
N LEU A 50 3.81 18.98 1.70
CA LEU A 50 3.98 17.81 0.83
C LEU A 50 2.71 16.96 0.84
N ARG A 51 2.06 16.87 -0.31
CA ARG A 51 0.81 16.12 -0.51
C ARG A 51 1.07 14.75 -1.11
N HIS A 52 2.00 14.64 -2.06
CA HIS A 52 2.26 13.41 -2.79
C HIS A 52 3.73 12.99 -2.65
N LEU A 53 3.95 11.74 -2.24
CA LEU A 53 5.26 11.13 -2.16
C LEU A 53 5.28 9.82 -2.95
N VAL A 54 6.25 9.71 -3.86
CA VAL A 54 6.59 8.46 -4.55
C VAL A 54 8.03 8.13 -4.23
N LEU A 55 8.27 6.94 -3.70
CA LEU A 55 9.60 6.37 -3.52
C LEU A 55 9.72 5.15 -4.41
N GLN A 56 10.75 5.14 -5.26
CA GLN A 56 11.03 4.05 -6.20
C GLN A 56 12.48 3.58 -6.06
N GLY A 57 12.69 2.31 -5.73
CA GLY A 57 14.01 1.71 -5.54
C GLY A 57 14.23 1.20 -4.12
N CYS A 58 15.28 0.40 -3.92
CA CYS A 58 15.50 -0.36 -2.69
C CYS A 58 15.72 0.55 -1.47
N LEU A 59 15.13 0.19 -0.33
CA LEU A 59 15.27 0.88 0.95
C LEU A 59 15.67 -0.13 2.03
N GLU A 60 16.60 0.24 2.90
CA GLU A 60 16.94 -0.59 4.07
C GLU A 60 15.76 -0.64 5.06
N SER A 61 15.16 0.53 5.31
CA SER A 61 13.95 0.72 6.12
C SER A 61 13.11 1.86 5.53
N LEU A 62 11.85 1.99 5.99
CA LEU A 62 11.04 3.15 5.60
C LEU A 62 11.50 4.38 6.39
N PRO A 63 11.88 5.50 5.73
CA PRO A 63 12.43 6.64 6.44
C PRO A 63 11.48 7.23 7.50
N GLN A 64 11.99 7.44 8.72
CA GLN A 64 11.15 7.85 9.86
C GLN A 64 10.42 9.17 9.64
N TRP A 65 11.03 10.12 8.92
CA TRP A 65 10.43 11.41 8.62
C TRP A 65 9.14 11.29 7.80
N ILE A 66 8.89 10.18 7.10
CA ILE A 66 7.64 9.96 6.36
C ILE A 66 6.44 9.90 7.30
N GLY A 67 6.60 9.30 8.48
CA GLY A 67 5.56 9.22 9.51
C GLY A 67 5.15 10.59 10.07
N SER A 68 5.95 11.63 9.83
CA SER A 68 5.71 13.00 10.29
C SER A 68 5.06 13.92 9.24
N LEU A 69 4.81 13.43 8.03
CA LEU A 69 4.27 14.21 6.91
C LEU A 69 2.77 14.47 7.04
N ASN A 70 2.39 15.36 7.96
CA ASN A 70 0.98 15.63 8.27
C ASN A 70 0.14 16.09 7.08
N ALA A 71 0.73 16.74 6.06
CA ALA A 71 0.01 17.17 4.87
C ALA A 71 -0.17 16.07 3.81
N LEU A 72 0.50 14.92 3.97
CA LEU A 72 0.56 13.87 2.95
C LEU A 72 -0.82 13.26 2.71
N THR A 73 -1.25 13.29 1.45
CA THR A 73 -2.52 12.71 1.00
C THR A 73 -2.33 11.47 0.15
N ARG A 74 -1.15 11.28 -0.48
CA ARG A 74 -0.85 10.11 -1.32
C ARG A 74 0.57 9.62 -1.09
N LEU A 75 0.70 8.33 -0.80
CA LEU A 75 1.99 7.64 -0.67
C LEU A 75 2.05 6.46 -1.63
N SER A 76 3.12 6.38 -2.42
CA SER A 76 3.43 5.23 -3.28
C SER A 76 4.84 4.74 -3.03
N LEU A 77 4.97 3.47 -2.68
CA LEU A 77 6.24 2.76 -2.58
C LEU A 77 6.35 1.78 -3.75
N ARG A 78 7.51 1.76 -4.40
CA ARG A 78 7.78 0.98 -5.62
C ARG A 78 9.17 0.38 -5.52
N TRP A 79 9.33 -0.92 -5.71
CA TRP A 79 10.64 -1.58 -5.64
C TRP A 79 11.44 -1.30 -4.36
N SER A 80 10.75 -0.94 -3.27
CA SER A 80 11.36 -0.60 -1.98
C SER A 80 11.95 -1.77 -1.22
N LYS A 81 11.54 -3.01 -1.53
CA LYS A 81 12.04 -4.25 -0.91
C LYS A 81 12.04 -4.22 0.63
N LEU A 82 11.07 -3.53 1.23
CA LEU A 82 10.98 -3.41 2.69
C LEU A 82 10.70 -4.79 3.30
N ARG A 83 11.46 -5.14 4.34
CA ARG A 83 11.30 -6.42 5.06
C ARG A 83 10.38 -6.29 6.27
N GLU A 84 10.42 -5.14 6.93
CA GLU A 84 9.52 -4.78 8.02
C GLU A 84 8.20 -4.22 7.49
N ASP A 85 7.12 -4.36 8.28
CA ASP A 85 5.81 -3.83 7.92
C ASP A 85 5.87 -2.29 7.85
N PRO A 86 5.76 -1.68 6.64
CA PRO A 86 5.84 -0.23 6.51
C PRO A 86 4.69 0.50 7.23
N LEU A 87 3.59 -0.18 7.51
CA LEU A 87 2.40 0.40 8.12
C LEU A 87 2.67 0.87 9.55
N GLU A 88 3.62 0.26 10.27
CA GLU A 88 4.01 0.67 11.63
C GLU A 88 4.52 2.11 11.70
N TYR A 89 5.03 2.65 10.60
CA TYR A 89 5.58 3.99 10.54
C TYR A 89 4.59 5.03 10.00
N ILE A 90 3.57 4.60 9.26
CA ILE A 90 2.66 5.50 8.51
C ILE A 90 1.20 5.40 8.95
N HIS A 91 0.85 4.50 9.87
CA HIS A 91 -0.54 4.34 10.33
C HIS A 91 -1.11 5.60 10.98
N GLY A 92 -0.26 6.45 11.56
CA GLY A 92 -0.64 7.70 12.23
C GLY A 92 -0.82 8.89 11.29
N LEU A 93 -0.60 8.75 9.98
CA LEU A 93 -0.67 9.88 9.05
C LEU A 93 -2.11 10.44 8.97
N PRO A 94 -2.34 11.69 9.42
CA PRO A 94 -3.69 12.17 9.68
C PRO A 94 -4.48 12.48 8.41
N ASN A 95 -3.81 12.70 7.27
CA ASN A 95 -4.42 13.14 6.02
C ASN A 95 -4.23 12.17 4.84
N LEU A 96 -3.69 10.98 5.09
CA LEU A 96 -3.40 10.02 4.02
C LEU A 96 -4.71 9.47 3.43
N LEU A 97 -4.95 9.74 2.16
CA LEU A 97 -6.15 9.32 1.42
C LEU A 97 -5.86 8.09 0.55
N GLU A 98 -4.64 7.96 0.02
CA GLU A 98 -4.28 6.87 -0.88
C GLU A 98 -2.92 6.27 -0.52
N LEU A 99 -2.89 4.95 -0.37
CA LEU A 99 -1.68 4.16 -0.14
C LEU A 99 -1.51 3.14 -1.27
N LYS A 100 -0.32 3.16 -1.88
CA LYS A 100 0.08 2.21 -2.92
C LYS A 100 1.38 1.51 -2.54
N LEU A 101 1.33 0.19 -2.41
CA LEU A 101 2.51 -0.67 -2.32
C LEU A 101 2.59 -1.48 -3.60
N GLN A 102 3.60 -1.21 -4.43
CA GLN A 102 3.67 -1.71 -5.80
C GLN A 102 5.03 -2.34 -6.10
N TRP A 103 5.03 -3.37 -6.93
CA TRP A 103 6.23 -3.97 -7.52
C TRP A 103 7.31 -4.28 -6.48
N ALA A 104 7.18 -5.37 -5.72
CA ALA A 104 8.18 -5.75 -4.71
C ALA A 104 8.55 -4.62 -3.73
N SER A 105 7.60 -3.73 -3.38
CA SER A 105 7.85 -2.70 -2.36
C SER A 105 7.92 -3.28 -0.94
N TYR A 106 7.36 -4.46 -0.73
CA TYR A 106 7.34 -5.18 0.54
C TYR A 106 7.64 -6.66 0.28
N GLU A 107 8.59 -7.22 1.02
CA GLU A 107 9.07 -8.62 0.93
C GLU A 107 8.62 -9.48 2.11
N GLY A 108 8.04 -8.88 3.15
CA GLY A 108 7.48 -9.64 4.26
C GLY A 108 6.16 -10.34 3.91
N GLN A 109 5.64 -11.09 4.88
CA GLN A 109 4.52 -12.02 4.65
C GLN A 109 3.17 -11.48 5.13
N GLU A 110 3.15 -10.52 6.04
CA GLU A 110 1.92 -10.00 6.64
C GLU A 110 1.91 -8.47 6.66
N LEU A 111 0.80 -7.87 6.24
CA LEU A 111 0.51 -6.46 6.47
C LEU A 111 -0.62 -6.33 7.48
N SER A 112 -0.38 -5.60 8.57
CA SER A 112 -1.32 -5.44 9.67
C SER A 112 -1.80 -4.00 9.82
N PHE A 113 -3.06 -3.75 9.46
CA PHE A 113 -3.75 -2.49 9.70
C PHE A 113 -4.34 -2.50 11.12
N ARG A 114 -3.61 -1.91 12.06
CA ARG A 114 -3.99 -1.82 13.48
C ARG A 114 -5.20 -0.92 13.72
N ALA A 115 -5.94 -1.20 14.78
CA ALA A 115 -7.05 -0.37 15.24
C ALA A 115 -6.61 1.09 15.44
N GLY A 116 -7.46 2.05 15.04
CA GLY A 116 -7.13 3.47 15.11
C GLY A 116 -6.15 3.97 14.03
N GLY A 117 -5.55 3.09 13.24
CA GLY A 117 -4.70 3.47 12.10
C GLY A 117 -5.48 3.97 10.89
N PHE A 118 -4.85 4.81 10.07
CA PHE A 118 -5.31 5.20 8.73
C PHE A 118 -6.72 5.78 8.67
N GLN A 119 -7.03 6.71 9.59
CA GLN A 119 -8.40 7.21 9.80
C GLN A 119 -9.00 7.97 8.62
N ARG A 120 -8.18 8.43 7.67
CA ARG A 120 -8.63 9.12 6.44
C ARG A 120 -8.37 8.33 5.17
N LEU A 121 -7.94 7.07 5.24
CA LEU A 121 -7.59 6.31 4.04
C LEU A 121 -8.85 5.95 3.25
N HIS A 122 -8.83 6.25 1.95
CA HIS A 122 -9.91 6.07 0.99
C HIS A 122 -9.61 4.94 0.00
N ILE A 123 -8.35 4.85 -0.43
CA ILE A 123 -7.88 3.91 -1.45
C ILE A 123 -6.66 3.15 -0.94
N LEU A 124 -6.76 1.82 -0.95
CA LEU A 124 -5.63 0.90 -0.74
C LEU A 124 -5.38 0.13 -2.04
N SER A 125 -4.14 0.17 -2.53
CA SER A 125 -3.72 -0.61 -3.69
C SER A 125 -2.44 -1.39 -3.37
N LEU A 126 -2.54 -2.71 -3.40
CA LEU A 126 -1.40 -3.61 -3.25
C LEU A 126 -1.19 -4.35 -4.58
N SER A 127 0.04 -4.29 -5.10
CA SER A 127 0.33 -4.75 -6.46
C SER A 127 1.67 -5.45 -6.52
N ARG A 128 1.69 -6.70 -6.99
CA ARG A 128 2.92 -7.48 -7.22
C ARG A 128 3.77 -7.63 -5.95
N LEU A 129 3.11 -7.91 -4.83
CA LEU A 129 3.76 -8.19 -3.55
C LEU A 129 3.93 -9.71 -3.41
N ARG A 130 5.02 -10.23 -3.98
CA ARG A 130 5.24 -11.68 -4.13
C ARG A 130 5.36 -12.43 -2.80
N GLY A 131 5.79 -11.77 -1.72
CA GLY A 131 5.91 -12.39 -0.40
C GLY A 131 4.63 -12.35 0.44
N LEU A 132 3.67 -11.49 0.08
CA LEU A 132 2.49 -11.22 0.91
C LEU A 132 1.55 -12.43 0.94
N ARG A 133 1.32 -12.96 2.14
CA ARG A 133 0.44 -14.11 2.41
C ARG A 133 -0.80 -13.72 3.21
N TRP A 134 -0.67 -12.75 4.11
CA TRP A 134 -1.74 -12.33 5.00
C TRP A 134 -1.94 -10.83 4.97
N LEU A 135 -3.21 -10.42 4.93
CA LEU A 135 -3.62 -9.04 5.05
C LEU A 135 -4.61 -8.97 6.21
N ARG A 136 -4.21 -8.32 7.30
CA ARG A 136 -5.00 -8.23 8.54
C ARG A 136 -5.52 -6.80 8.71
N MET A 137 -6.82 -6.71 8.98
CA MET A 137 -7.54 -5.45 9.16
C MET A 137 -8.24 -5.50 10.52
N GLU A 138 -7.63 -4.90 11.53
CA GLU A 138 -8.25 -4.88 12.87
C GLU A 138 -9.51 -4.02 12.86
N LYS A 139 -10.46 -4.39 13.72
CA LYS A 139 -11.69 -3.62 13.92
C LYS A 139 -11.35 -2.18 14.33
N GLY A 140 -11.90 -1.20 13.63
CA GLY A 140 -11.62 0.22 13.86
C GLY A 140 -10.42 0.78 13.08
N SER A 141 -9.75 -0.04 12.27
CA SER A 141 -8.83 0.46 11.24
C SER A 141 -9.60 1.02 10.04
N MET A 142 -9.03 2.03 9.37
CA MET A 142 -9.48 2.50 8.05
C MET A 142 -11.00 2.72 7.89
N PRO A 143 -11.68 3.46 8.79
CA PRO A 143 -13.14 3.59 8.79
C PRO A 143 -13.71 4.23 7.51
N LEU A 144 -12.91 4.97 6.76
CA LEU A 144 -13.31 5.68 5.53
C LEU A 144 -12.89 4.96 4.24
N LEU A 145 -12.31 3.76 4.33
CA LEU A 145 -11.82 3.04 3.15
C LEU A 145 -12.97 2.58 2.27
N HIS A 146 -12.99 3.06 1.02
CA HIS A 146 -14.01 2.69 0.05
C HIS A 146 -13.50 1.80 -1.07
N THR A 147 -12.18 1.71 -1.27
CA THR A 147 -11.61 0.95 -2.38
C THR A 147 -10.38 0.16 -1.96
N VAL A 148 -10.45 -1.16 -2.19
CA VAL A 148 -9.31 -2.07 -2.12
C VAL A 148 -9.03 -2.64 -3.51
N ARG A 149 -7.77 -2.58 -3.93
CA ARG A 149 -7.30 -3.24 -5.16
C ARG A 149 -6.10 -4.12 -4.84
N LEU A 150 -6.21 -5.38 -5.21
CA LEU A 150 -5.17 -6.39 -5.07
C LEU A 150 -4.83 -6.90 -6.47
N PHE A 151 -3.59 -6.73 -6.89
CA PHE A 151 -3.12 -7.13 -8.22
C PHE A 151 -1.89 -8.02 -8.10
N ASP A 152 -1.92 -9.21 -8.70
CA ASP A 152 -0.77 -10.12 -8.82
C ASP A 152 -0.08 -10.39 -7.46
N CYS A 153 -0.88 -10.60 -6.40
CA CYS A 153 -0.43 -10.95 -5.05
C CYS A 153 -0.60 -12.46 -4.82
N LYS A 154 0.09 -13.26 -5.64
CA LYS A 154 -0.17 -14.70 -5.79
C LYS A 154 0.16 -15.58 -4.59
N SER A 155 0.92 -15.08 -3.61
CA SER A 155 1.14 -15.82 -2.36
C SER A 155 0.00 -15.66 -1.36
N MET A 156 -0.91 -14.73 -1.59
CA MET A 156 -2.11 -14.56 -0.79
C MET A 156 -3.18 -15.53 -1.30
N VAL A 157 -3.32 -16.64 -0.59
CA VAL A 157 -4.32 -17.68 -0.88
C VAL A 157 -5.54 -17.62 0.05
N GLU A 158 -5.46 -16.80 1.10
CA GLU A 158 -6.52 -16.58 2.09
C GLU A 158 -7.17 -15.21 1.92
N MET A 159 -8.45 -15.11 2.29
CA MET A 159 -9.18 -13.85 2.31
C MET A 159 -8.65 -12.87 3.38
N PRO A 160 -8.50 -11.57 3.10
CA PRO A 160 -8.00 -10.60 4.07
C PRO A 160 -8.77 -10.66 5.39
N VAL A 161 -8.10 -10.92 6.51
CA VAL A 161 -8.71 -11.09 7.85
C VAL A 161 -9.28 -9.75 8.34
N GLY A 162 -10.53 -9.74 8.80
CA GLY A 162 -11.23 -8.54 9.28
C GLY A 162 -11.78 -7.61 8.19
N ILE A 163 -11.78 -7.99 6.91
CA ILE A 163 -12.36 -7.19 5.82
C ILE A 163 -13.84 -6.84 6.05
N GLU A 164 -14.58 -7.70 6.74
CA GLU A 164 -15.96 -7.51 7.17
C GLU A 164 -16.16 -6.34 8.17
N HIS A 165 -15.08 -5.83 8.75
CA HIS A 165 -15.10 -4.66 9.64
C HIS A 165 -15.12 -3.33 8.87
N LEU A 166 -14.76 -3.33 7.58
CA LEU A 166 -14.64 -2.12 6.75
C LEU A 166 -15.99 -1.66 6.21
N LYS A 167 -16.82 -1.05 7.08
CA LYS A 167 -18.22 -0.70 6.74
C LYS A 167 -18.39 0.32 5.60
N SER A 168 -17.35 1.10 5.28
CA SER A 168 -17.38 2.07 4.18
C SER A 168 -16.93 1.49 2.84
N LEU A 169 -16.55 0.21 2.79
CA LEU A 169 -15.96 -0.42 1.61
C LEU A 169 -17.00 -0.56 0.49
N LYS A 170 -16.75 0.10 -0.64
CA LYS A 170 -17.68 0.14 -1.78
C LYS A 170 -17.25 -0.73 -2.95
N PHE A 171 -15.94 -0.90 -3.10
CA PHE A 171 -15.33 -1.54 -4.25
C PHE A 171 -14.13 -2.37 -3.84
N VAL A 172 -14.16 -3.66 -4.20
CA VAL A 172 -13.01 -4.55 -4.07
C VAL A 172 -12.70 -5.13 -5.44
N ARG A 173 -11.44 -5.05 -5.85
CA ARG A 173 -10.95 -5.73 -7.05
C ARG A 173 -9.78 -6.63 -6.70
N PHE A 174 -9.91 -7.88 -7.11
CA PHE A 174 -8.84 -8.88 -7.13
C PHE A 174 -8.47 -9.10 -8.60
N THR A 175 -7.19 -8.96 -8.95
CA THR A 175 -6.74 -9.15 -10.33
C THR A 175 -5.49 -10.01 -10.35
N ASP A 176 -5.45 -11.05 -11.18
CA ASP A 176 -4.33 -12.00 -11.29
C ASP A 176 -3.91 -12.62 -9.93
N MET A 177 -4.88 -12.91 -9.08
CA MET A 177 -4.65 -13.63 -7.84
C MET A 177 -4.37 -15.12 -8.11
N ALA A 178 -3.90 -15.85 -7.10
CA ALA A 178 -3.77 -17.30 -7.21
C ALA A 178 -5.11 -17.97 -7.52
N GLU A 179 -5.10 -19.06 -8.28
CA GLU A 179 -6.31 -19.83 -8.58
C GLU A 179 -7.00 -20.31 -7.30
N GLU A 180 -6.20 -20.84 -6.35
CA GLU A 180 -6.66 -21.28 -5.04
C GLU A 180 -7.36 -20.16 -4.24
N PHE A 181 -6.88 -18.91 -4.35
CA PHE A 181 -7.54 -17.75 -3.73
C PHE A 181 -8.93 -17.52 -4.35
N VAL A 182 -9.01 -17.57 -5.69
CA VAL A 182 -10.25 -17.34 -6.43
C VAL A 182 -11.27 -18.45 -6.16
N GLU A 183 -10.84 -19.70 -6.08
CA GLU A 183 -11.68 -20.84 -5.70
C GLU A 183 -12.27 -20.65 -4.30
N ARG A 184 -11.43 -20.35 -3.31
CA ARG A 184 -11.90 -20.08 -1.93
C ARG A 184 -12.88 -18.91 -1.86
N LEU A 185 -12.62 -17.83 -2.60
CA LEU A 185 -13.49 -16.68 -2.70
C LEU A 185 -14.88 -17.04 -3.27
N ILE A 186 -14.92 -17.89 -4.30
CA ILE A 186 -16.17 -18.36 -4.91
C ILE A 186 -16.93 -19.31 -3.97
N ASP A 187 -16.21 -20.24 -3.34
CA ASP A 187 -16.81 -21.19 -2.42
C ASP A 187 -17.38 -20.50 -1.19
N GLU A 188 -16.69 -19.50 -0.64
CA GLU A 188 -17.19 -18.69 0.47
C GLU A 188 -18.48 -17.94 0.08
N LYS A 189 -18.57 -17.40 -1.14
CA LYS A 189 -19.78 -16.72 -1.63
C LYS A 189 -20.96 -17.69 -1.87
N ARG A 190 -20.67 -18.95 -2.22
CA ARG A 190 -21.70 -19.99 -2.47
C ARG A 190 -22.33 -20.54 -1.20
N LYS A 191 -21.66 -20.41 -0.06
CA LYS A 191 -22.21 -20.88 1.22
C LYS A 191 -23.49 -20.10 1.54
N GLU A 192 -24.57 -20.83 1.75
CA GLU A 192 -25.89 -20.28 2.10
C GLU A 192 -26.01 -19.91 3.59
N ASP A 193 -24.90 -20.00 4.35
CA ASP A 193 -24.84 -19.66 5.78
C ASP A 193 -24.80 -18.15 6.07
N GLY A 194 -24.77 -17.32 5.01
CA GLY A 194 -24.73 -15.86 5.12
C GLY A 194 -23.40 -15.30 5.63
N GLN A 195 -22.34 -16.11 5.72
CA GLN A 195 -21.04 -15.71 6.27
C GLN A 195 -20.09 -15.04 5.26
N TRP A 196 -20.56 -14.75 4.05
CA TRP A 196 -19.77 -14.07 3.03
C TRP A 196 -19.20 -12.75 3.54
N ARG A 197 -17.87 -12.69 3.72
CA ARG A 197 -17.20 -11.58 4.42
C ARG A 197 -17.29 -10.26 3.65
N LEU A 198 -17.55 -10.32 2.34
CA LEU A 198 -17.77 -9.16 1.47
C LEU A 198 -19.26 -8.88 1.20
N ALA A 199 -20.21 -9.45 1.95
CA ALA A 199 -21.65 -9.22 1.74
C ALA A 199 -22.07 -7.74 1.84
N HIS A 200 -21.30 -6.94 2.58
CA HIS A 200 -21.51 -5.50 2.74
C HIS A 200 -20.91 -4.66 1.62
N VAL A 201 -20.19 -5.26 0.65
CA VAL A 201 -19.50 -4.56 -0.43
C VAL A 201 -20.36 -4.60 -1.70
N PRO A 202 -20.82 -3.45 -2.23
CA PRO A 202 -21.65 -3.37 -3.42
C PRO A 202 -21.01 -3.92 -4.70
N VAL A 203 -19.69 -3.77 -4.85
CA VAL A 203 -19.00 -4.18 -6.08
C VAL A 203 -17.75 -4.99 -5.73
N VAL A 204 -17.80 -6.28 -6.06
CA VAL A 204 -16.66 -7.20 -5.98
C VAL A 204 -16.32 -7.69 -7.39
N VAL A 205 -15.09 -7.41 -7.81
CA VAL A 205 -14.60 -7.75 -9.15
C VAL A 205 -13.40 -8.69 -9.03
N VAL A 206 -13.42 -9.78 -9.79
CA VAL A 206 -12.30 -10.72 -9.92
C VAL A 206 -11.93 -10.82 -11.40
N ASP A 207 -10.72 -10.39 -11.75
CA ASP A 207 -10.25 -10.39 -13.13
C ASP A 207 -8.97 -11.21 -13.27
N ASN A 208 -8.84 -12.04 -14.30
CA ASN A 208 -7.59 -12.74 -14.61
C ASN A 208 -7.18 -12.47 -16.05
N TRP A 209 -5.89 -12.24 -16.29
CA TRP A 209 -5.34 -12.14 -17.62
C TRP A 209 -5.09 -13.55 -18.17
N VAL A 210 -5.77 -13.90 -19.25
CA VAL A 210 -5.61 -15.18 -19.96
C VAL A 210 -5.26 -14.89 -21.41
N ASN A 211 -4.07 -15.32 -21.85
CA ASN A 211 -3.56 -15.09 -23.21
C ASN A 211 -3.60 -13.61 -23.65
N GLY A 212 -3.31 -12.68 -22.72
CA GLY A 212 -3.32 -11.24 -22.99
C GLY A 212 -4.70 -10.57 -22.97
N LEU A 213 -5.78 -11.33 -22.72
CA LEU A 213 -7.14 -10.80 -22.57
C LEU A 213 -7.56 -10.79 -21.10
N LEU A 214 -8.17 -9.69 -20.66
CA LEU A 214 -8.76 -9.57 -19.32
C LEU A 214 -10.09 -10.35 -19.30
N LYS A 215 -10.13 -11.44 -18.54
CA LYS A 215 -11.38 -12.15 -18.23
C LYS A 215 -11.92 -11.65 -16.90
N GLN A 216 -13.03 -10.92 -16.98
CA GLN A 216 -13.71 -10.37 -15.81
C GLN A 216 -14.78 -11.33 -15.29
N ARG A 217 -14.83 -11.50 -13.97
CA ARG A 217 -15.91 -12.14 -13.23
C ARG A 217 -16.40 -11.14 -12.20
N GLN A 218 -17.64 -10.67 -12.36
CA GLN A 218 -18.33 -10.00 -11.27
C GLN A 218 -18.94 -11.07 -10.37
N LEU A 219 -18.67 -10.98 -9.07
CA LEU A 219 -19.21 -11.89 -8.07
C LEU A 219 -20.46 -11.29 -7.45
#